data_AF-A0A6N2NDT4-F1
#
_entry.id   AF-A0A6N2NDT4-F1
#
_cell.length_a   1.000
_cell.length_b   1.000
_cell.length_c   1.000
_cell.angle_alpha   90.00
_cell.angle_beta   90.00
_cell.angle_gamma   90.00
#
_symmetry.space_group_name_H-M   'P 1'
#
loop_
_entity.id
_entity.type
_entity.pdbx_description
1 polymer ?
#
loop_
_entity_poly.entity_id
_entity_poly.type
_entity_poly.pdbx_seq_one_letter_code
_entity_poly.pdbx_strand_id
1 'polypeptide(L)'
;MVRNVMDMNAQYGGFNAAMLEEKRLVWVMNVVPVRAPNTLPLILDRGFAGVMHDWCEPFPTYPRTYDMLHANGLLSHLSSERCSMMDLFLEMDRILRPEGWAIFSDKLGAVEMARALAMQIHWEARVIDLDNGSDQRLLVCQKPFVKK
;
A
#
# COMPACT_ATOMS: atom_id res chain seq x y z
N MET A 1 0.29 8.47 15.77
CA MET A 1 0.75 9.59 14.91
C MET A 1 1.44 8.98 13.71
N VAL A 2 0.96 9.27 12.50
CA VAL A 2 1.55 8.73 11.26
C VAL A 2 2.66 9.67 10.81
N ARG A 3 3.87 9.15 10.58
CA ARG A 3 5.03 9.92 10.09
C ARG A 3 5.65 9.28 8.86
N ASN A 4 5.88 7.98 8.91
CA ASN A 4 6.49 7.24 7.81
C ASN A 4 5.40 6.52 7.02
N VAL A 5 5.23 6.92 5.77
CA VAL A 5 4.24 6.34 4.86
C VAL A 5 4.97 5.71 3.68
N MET A 6 4.47 4.59 3.21
CA MET A 6 4.90 4.00 1.94
C MET A 6 3.72 3.97 0.99
N ASP A 7 3.90 4.55 -0.19
CA ASP A 7 2.98 4.40 -1.30
C ASP A 7 3.49 3.26 -2.18
N MET A 8 2.85 2.09 -2.07
CA MET A 8 3.31 0.84 -2.67
C MET A 8 3.11 0.80 -4.19
N ASN A 9 2.26 1.67 -4.72
CA ASN A 9 2.07 1.85 -6.17
C ASN A 9 1.88 3.33 -6.48
N ALA A 10 2.99 4.08 -6.50
CA ALA A 10 2.96 5.52 -6.56
C ALA A 10 2.47 6.10 -7.89
N GLN A 11 2.51 5.31 -8.98
CA GLN A 11 2.24 5.79 -10.34
C GLN A 11 3.03 7.09 -10.59
N TYR A 12 2.40 8.26 -10.62
CA TYR A 12 3.06 9.55 -10.84
C TYR A 12 3.41 10.33 -9.55
N GLY A 13 3.34 9.70 -8.37
CA GLY A 13 3.58 10.33 -7.07
C GLY A 13 2.41 11.20 -6.58
N GLY A 14 1.18 10.91 -7.03
CA GLY A 14 0.00 11.73 -6.74
C GLY A 14 -0.36 11.77 -5.25
N PHE A 15 -0.20 10.64 -4.55
CA PHE A 15 -0.46 10.56 -3.11
C PHE A 15 0.50 11.43 -2.30
N ASN A 16 1.81 11.40 -2.62
CA ASN A 16 2.80 12.26 -1.96
C ASN A 16 2.50 13.75 -2.21
N ALA A 17 2.15 14.11 -3.45
CA ALA A 17 1.75 15.48 -3.78
C ALA A 17 0.53 15.94 -2.96
N ALA A 18 -0.50 15.11 -2.82
CA ALA A 18 -1.68 15.42 -2.01
C ALA A 18 -1.33 15.61 -0.51
N MET A 19 -0.44 14.79 0.04
CA MET A 19 0.00 14.93 1.44
C MET A 19 0.78 16.23 1.68
N LEU A 20 1.58 16.65 0.72
CA LEU A 20 2.30 17.92 0.77
C LEU A 20 1.35 19.12 0.70
N GLU A 21 0.35 19.07 -0.18
CA GLU A 21 -0.69 20.12 -0.32
C GLU A 21 -1.51 20.29 0.97
N GLU A 22 -1.87 19.18 1.60
CA GLU A 22 -2.55 19.12 2.91
C GLU A 22 -1.64 19.50 4.10
N LYS A 23 -0.39 19.93 3.85
CA LYS A 23 0.61 20.35 4.84
C LYS A 23 0.84 19.31 5.94
N ARG A 24 0.72 18.02 5.61
CA ARG A 24 1.00 16.93 6.53
C ARG A 24 2.50 16.71 6.62
N LEU A 25 3.05 16.71 7.82
CA LEU A 25 4.45 16.40 8.08
C LEU A 25 4.68 14.88 8.02
N VAL A 26 4.52 14.30 6.83
CA VAL A 26 4.73 12.87 6.55
C VAL A 26 5.87 12.69 5.56
N TRP A 27 6.71 11.70 5.83
CA TRP A 27 7.70 11.22 4.88
C TRP A 27 7.10 10.06 4.08
N VAL A 28 7.06 10.20 2.76
CA VAL A 28 6.44 9.20 1.86
C VAL A 28 7.53 8.56 1.00
N MET A 29 7.69 7.25 1.13
CA MET A 29 8.47 6.44 0.19
C MET A 29 7.55 6.02 -0.97
N ASN A 30 7.83 6.52 -2.17
CA ASN A 30 7.09 6.15 -3.38
C ASN A 30 7.69 4.89 -4.01
N VAL A 31 6.91 3.84 -4.19
CA VAL A 31 7.35 2.61 -4.85
C VAL A 31 6.66 2.49 -6.20
N VAL A 32 7.45 2.27 -7.25
CA VAL A 32 6.97 1.97 -8.60
C VAL A 32 7.21 0.49 -8.88
N PRO A 33 6.16 -0.32 -9.11
CA PRO A 33 6.34 -1.73 -9.46
C PRO A 33 7.16 -1.89 -10.75
N VAL A 34 8.13 -2.80 -10.79
CA VAL A 34 9.01 -2.98 -11.98
C VAL A 34 8.27 -3.39 -13.25
N ARG A 35 7.07 -3.96 -13.12
CA ARG A 35 6.19 -4.38 -14.23
C ARG A 35 5.20 -3.31 -14.67
N ALA A 36 5.16 -2.17 -13.97
CA ALA A 36 4.37 -1.01 -14.34
C ALA A 36 5.21 -0.04 -15.22
N PRO A 37 4.57 0.93 -15.91
CA PRO A 37 5.30 1.96 -16.63
C PRO A 37 6.29 2.70 -15.72
N ASN A 38 7.53 2.87 -16.19
CA ASN A 38 8.57 3.51 -15.38
C ASN A 38 8.33 5.03 -15.25
N THR A 39 7.69 5.40 -14.16
CA THR A 39 7.40 6.79 -13.76
C THR A 39 8.37 7.34 -12.71
N LEU A 40 9.33 6.52 -12.25
CA LEU A 40 10.29 6.91 -11.22
C LEU A 40 11.08 8.19 -11.57
N PRO A 41 11.56 8.39 -12.82
CA PRO A 41 12.25 9.64 -13.18
C PRO A 41 11.40 10.88 -12.90
N LEU A 42 10.11 10.83 -13.21
CA LEU A 42 9.19 11.95 -12.95
C LEU A 42 9.00 12.20 -11.45
N ILE A 43 8.93 11.15 -10.64
CA ILE A 43 8.80 11.27 -9.18
C ILE A 43 10.05 11.96 -8.61
N LEU A 44 11.23 11.56 -9.08
CA LEU A 44 12.51 12.14 -8.64
C LEU A 44 12.66 13.61 -9.11
N ASP A 45 12.26 13.93 -10.34
CA ASP A 45 12.26 15.30 -10.88
C ASP A 45 11.36 16.25 -10.09
N ARG A 46 10.29 15.73 -9.47
CA ARG A 46 9.42 16.48 -8.56
C ARG A 46 10.00 16.65 -7.14
N GLY A 47 11.18 16.09 -6.87
CA GLY A 47 11.85 16.14 -5.58
C GLY A 47 11.32 15.13 -4.55
N PHE A 48 10.55 14.13 -4.98
CA PHE A 48 10.05 13.09 -4.09
C PHE A 48 11.00 11.90 -4.03
N ALA A 49 11.12 11.28 -2.86
CA ALA A 49 11.84 10.02 -2.71
C ALA A 49 11.06 8.88 -3.35
N GLY A 50 11.73 8.05 -4.15
CA GLY A 50 11.10 6.86 -4.70
C GLY A 50 12.09 5.79 -5.12
N VAL A 51 11.57 4.58 -5.32
CA VAL A 51 12.33 3.38 -5.72
C VAL A 51 11.49 2.50 -6.63
N MET A 52 12.14 1.73 -7.49
CA MET A 52 11.49 0.64 -8.22
C MET A 52 11.65 -0.67 -7.45
N HIS A 53 10.58 -1.46 -7.33
CA HIS A 53 10.60 -2.72 -6.59
C HIS A 53 9.71 -3.79 -7.24
N ASP A 54 10.10 -5.07 -7.16
CA ASP A 54 9.23 -6.20 -7.49
C ASP A 54 8.57 -6.71 -6.21
N TRP A 55 7.25 -6.56 -6.11
CA TRP A 55 6.48 -6.99 -4.93
C TRP A 55 6.38 -8.52 -4.76
N CYS A 56 6.89 -9.29 -5.72
CA CYS A 56 7.12 -10.73 -5.54
C CYS A 56 8.42 -11.04 -4.78
N GLU A 57 9.26 -10.03 -4.54
CA GLU A 57 10.45 -10.11 -3.71
C GLU A 57 10.27 -9.31 -2.42
N PRO A 58 10.93 -9.71 -1.32
CA PRO A 58 10.88 -8.97 -0.06
C PRO A 58 11.50 -7.58 -0.23
N PHE A 59 10.85 -6.56 0.33
CA PHE A 59 11.30 -5.18 0.23
C PHE A 59 12.55 -4.97 1.09
N PRO A 60 13.63 -4.34 0.58
CA PRO A 60 14.91 -4.21 1.28
C PRO A 60 14.86 -3.11 2.36
N THR A 61 14.04 -3.32 3.39
CA THR A 61 13.88 -2.43 4.54
C THR A 61 13.83 -3.20 5.85
N TYR A 62 14.10 -2.51 6.96
CA TYR A 62 14.00 -3.10 8.28
C TYR A 62 12.54 -3.38 8.65
N PRO A 63 12.26 -4.45 9.42
CA PRO A 63 10.92 -4.69 9.94
C PRO A 63 10.41 -3.49 10.76
N ARG A 64 9.10 -3.22 10.71
CA ARG A 64 8.45 -2.14 11.46
C ARG A 64 9.02 -0.73 11.16
N THR A 65 9.24 -0.44 9.88
CA THR A 65 9.73 0.88 9.43
C THR A 65 8.59 1.88 9.25
N TYR A 66 7.45 1.45 8.70
CA TYR A 66 6.36 2.32 8.28
C TYR A 66 5.18 2.31 9.27
N ASP A 67 4.55 3.48 9.42
CA ASP A 67 3.33 3.66 10.21
C ASP A 67 2.06 3.45 9.34
N MET A 68 2.17 3.71 8.04
CA MET A 68 1.06 3.55 7.11
C MET A 68 1.53 3.04 5.75
N LEU A 69 0.76 2.12 5.16
CA LEU A 69 0.92 1.64 3.80
C LEU A 69 -0.28 2.11 2.97
N HIS A 70 -0.02 2.65 1.79
CA HIS A 70 -1.04 3.06 0.84
C HIS A 70 -0.79 2.33 -0.49
N ALA A 71 -1.86 1.90 -1.16
CA ALA A 71 -1.75 1.40 -2.52
C ALA A 71 -3.03 1.64 -3.32
N ASN A 72 -2.89 2.08 -4.56
CA ASN A 72 -4.01 2.23 -5.49
C ASN A 72 -3.82 1.30 -6.69
N GLY A 73 -4.76 0.39 -6.92
CA GLY A 73 -4.74 -0.56 -8.03
C GLY A 73 -3.64 -1.62 -7.97
N LEU A 74 -2.96 -1.79 -6.82
CA LEU A 74 -1.86 -2.75 -6.68
C LEU A 74 -2.35 -4.20 -6.61
N LEU A 75 -3.49 -4.45 -5.96
CA LEU A 75 -3.99 -5.81 -5.73
C LEU A 75 -4.47 -6.44 -7.04
N SER A 76 -5.15 -5.66 -7.89
CA SER A 76 -5.55 -6.11 -9.23
C SER A 76 -4.36 -6.29 -10.16
N HIS A 77 -3.34 -5.43 -10.05
CA HIS A 77 -2.08 -5.59 -10.77
C HIS A 77 -1.40 -6.92 -10.39
N LEU A 78 -1.23 -7.20 -9.10
CA LEU A 78 -0.61 -8.44 -8.63
C LEU A 78 -1.44 -9.70 -8.92
N SER A 79 -2.77 -9.59 -8.92
CA SER A 79 -3.65 -10.71 -9.29
C SER A 79 -3.47 -11.15 -10.75
N SER A 80 -3.03 -10.24 -11.63
CA SER A 80 -2.70 -10.56 -13.02
C SER A 80 -1.33 -11.21 -13.19
N GLU A 81 -0.50 -11.17 -12.15
CA GLU A 81 0.85 -11.69 -12.13
C GLU A 81 0.91 -13.06 -11.44
N ARG A 82 2.01 -13.80 -11.63
CA ARG A 82 2.26 -15.07 -10.91
C ARG A 82 2.71 -14.86 -9.46
N CYS A 83 2.26 -13.78 -8.84
CA CYS A 83 2.67 -13.36 -7.50
C CYS A 83 1.66 -13.84 -6.47
N SER A 84 2.13 -14.40 -5.36
CA SER A 84 1.25 -14.75 -4.26
C SER A 84 0.85 -13.48 -3.50
N MET A 85 -0.44 -13.15 -3.50
CA MET A 85 -0.96 -12.04 -2.69
C MET A 85 -0.69 -12.29 -1.18
N MET A 86 -0.60 -13.55 -0.75
CA MET A 86 -0.22 -13.88 0.63
C MET A 86 1.20 -13.40 0.97
N ASP A 87 2.15 -13.55 0.04
CA ASP A 87 3.54 -13.14 0.27
C ASP A 87 3.64 -11.61 0.43
N LEU A 88 2.85 -10.86 -0.36
CA LEU A 88 2.70 -9.42 -0.18
C LEU A 88 2.19 -9.10 1.23
N PHE A 89 1.12 -9.74 1.69
CA PHE A 89 0.54 -9.50 3.01
C PHE A 89 1.51 -9.85 4.16
N LEU A 90 2.32 -10.90 4.00
CA LEU A 90 3.38 -11.24 4.95
C LEU A 90 4.49 -10.18 4.98
N GLU A 91 4.89 -9.69 3.81
CA GLU A 91 5.87 -8.62 3.70
C GLU A 91 5.36 -7.31 4.30
N MET A 92 4.08 -6.99 4.06
CA MET A 92 3.38 -5.88 4.71
C MET A 92 3.35 -6.04 6.23
N ASP A 93 3.07 -7.25 6.75
CA ASP A 93 3.16 -7.52 8.20
C ASP A 93 4.57 -7.36 8.74
N ARG A 94 5.61 -7.66 7.95
CA ARG A 94 6.99 -7.45 8.36
C ARG A 94 7.33 -5.96 8.47
N ILE A 95 6.95 -5.14 7.48
CA ILE A 95 7.37 -3.73 7.39
C ILE A 95 6.48 -2.76 8.18
N LEU A 96 5.21 -3.10 8.39
CA LEU A 96 4.25 -2.26 9.11
C LEU A 96 4.42 -2.37 10.63
N ARG A 97 4.48 -1.22 11.31
CA ARG A 97 4.52 -1.12 12.78
C ARG A 97 3.24 -1.68 13.40
N PRO A 98 3.29 -2.19 14.65
CA PRO A 98 2.09 -2.44 15.44
C PRO A 98 1.20 -1.20 15.48
N GLU A 99 -0.12 -1.37 15.42
CA GLU A 99 -1.11 -0.27 15.29
C GLU A 99 -1.02 0.56 14.00
N GLY A 100 -0.19 0.13 13.05
CA GLY A 100 -0.08 0.74 11.75
C GLY A 100 -1.32 0.50 10.88
N TRP A 101 -1.48 1.34 9.88
CA TRP A 101 -2.62 1.35 8.97
C TRP A 101 -2.21 0.89 7.57
N ALA A 102 -3.06 0.14 6.89
CA ALA A 102 -2.90 -0.15 5.48
C ALA A 102 -4.19 0.23 4.74
N ILE A 103 -4.08 1.03 3.70
CA ILE A 103 -5.21 1.54 2.92
C ILE A 103 -5.01 1.13 1.48
N PHE A 104 -5.98 0.40 0.94
CA PHE A 104 -5.99 -0.04 -0.45
C PHE A 104 -7.23 0.48 -1.16
N SER A 105 -7.04 0.99 -2.36
CA SER A 105 -8.13 1.32 -3.28
C SER A 105 -8.01 0.40 -4.49
N ASP A 106 -8.98 -0.49 -4.70
CA ASP A 106 -8.95 -1.42 -5.84
C ASP A 106 -10.36 -1.91 -6.23
N LYS A 107 -10.44 -2.78 -7.25
CA LYS A 107 -11.68 -3.42 -7.70
C LYS A 107 -12.24 -4.35 -6.62
N LEU A 108 -13.57 -4.44 -6.55
CA LEU A 108 -14.31 -5.28 -5.58
C LEU A 108 -13.72 -6.70 -5.41
N GLY A 109 -13.48 -7.42 -6.50
CA GLY A 109 -12.97 -8.79 -6.44
C GLY A 109 -11.59 -8.90 -5.77
N ALA A 110 -10.68 -7.94 -6.03
CA ALA A 110 -9.36 -7.91 -5.42
C ALA A 110 -9.43 -7.51 -3.94
N VAL A 111 -10.33 -6.58 -3.60
CA VAL A 111 -10.57 -6.13 -2.21
C VAL A 111 -11.12 -7.26 -1.34
N GLU A 112 -12.06 -8.07 -1.84
CA GLU A 112 -12.59 -9.21 -1.07
C GLU A 112 -11.53 -10.29 -0.81
N MET A 113 -10.69 -10.59 -1.80
CA MET A 113 -9.56 -11.51 -1.61
C MET A 113 -8.56 -10.96 -0.58
N ALA A 114 -8.20 -9.68 -0.70
CA ALA A 114 -7.33 -9.00 0.25
C ALA A 114 -7.90 -8.96 1.67
N ARG A 115 -9.23 -8.78 1.82
CA ARG A 115 -9.92 -8.84 3.11
C ARG A 115 -9.80 -10.23 3.72
N ALA A 116 -9.98 -11.30 2.94
CA ALA A 116 -9.83 -12.67 3.42
C ALA A 116 -8.42 -12.94 3.93
N LEU A 117 -7.39 -12.49 3.20
CA LEU A 117 -5.98 -12.63 3.60
C LEU A 117 -5.66 -11.80 4.86
N ALA A 118 -6.14 -10.55 4.92
CA ALA A 118 -5.97 -9.69 6.09
C ALA A 118 -6.54 -10.35 7.36
N MET A 119 -7.71 -10.99 7.26
CA MET A 119 -8.31 -11.73 8.38
C MET A 119 -7.48 -12.96 8.77
N GLN A 120 -6.88 -13.68 7.80
CA GLN A 120 -6.01 -14.83 8.07
C GLN A 120 -4.73 -14.45 8.85
N ILE A 121 -4.19 -13.25 8.62
CA ILE A 121 -3.04 -12.73 9.37
C ILE A 121 -3.45 -11.95 10.65
N HIS A 122 -4.72 -12.04 11.05
CA HIS A 122 -5.31 -11.38 12.21
C HIS A 122 -5.26 -9.85 12.17
N TRP A 123 -5.35 -9.24 10.98
CA TRP A 123 -5.55 -7.81 10.86
C TRP A 123 -7.03 -7.46 10.92
N GLU A 124 -7.35 -6.30 11.48
CA GLU A 124 -8.71 -5.75 11.45
C GLU A 124 -8.94 -5.12 10.08
N ALA A 125 -9.86 -5.66 9.28
CA ALA A 125 -10.15 -5.16 7.94
C ALA A 125 -11.57 -4.59 7.84
N ARG A 126 -11.71 -3.40 7.25
CA ARG A 126 -12.97 -2.72 7.00
C ARG A 126 -13.04 -2.32 5.52
N VAL A 127 -14.11 -2.73 4.85
CA VAL A 127 -14.38 -2.30 3.46
C VAL A 127 -15.30 -1.10 3.51
N ILE A 128 -14.98 -0.07 2.75
CA ILE A 128 -15.75 1.15 2.60
C ILE A 128 -16.14 1.25 1.12
N ASP A 129 -17.43 1.30 0.86
CA ASP A 129 -17.99 1.53 -0.47
C ASP A 129 -17.82 3.00 -0.85
N LEU A 130 -17.38 3.27 -2.07
CA LEU A 130 -17.32 4.61 -2.63
C LEU A 130 -18.62 4.84 -3.40
N ASP A 131 -19.44 5.83 -2.99
CA ASP A 131 -20.78 6.15 -3.53
C ASP A 131 -20.80 6.66 -4.99
N ASN A 132 -19.72 6.44 -5.75
CA ASN A 132 -19.52 7.00 -7.08
C ASN A 132 -20.04 6.11 -8.23
N GLY A 133 -20.80 5.06 -7.93
CA GLY A 133 -21.30 4.11 -8.95
C GLY A 133 -20.20 3.33 -9.68
N SER A 134 -18.97 3.37 -9.16
CA SER A 134 -17.81 2.66 -9.70
C SER A 134 -17.54 1.37 -8.92
N ASP A 135 -16.94 0.37 -9.58
CA ASP A 135 -16.52 -0.89 -8.95
C ASP A 135 -15.30 -0.75 -8.02
N GLN A 136 -14.84 0.48 -7.74
CA GLN A 136 -13.77 0.75 -6.80
C GLN A 136 -14.29 0.67 -5.36
N ARG A 137 -13.47 0.05 -4.51
CA ARG A 137 -13.69 -0.12 -3.08
C ARG A 137 -12.44 0.25 -2.31
N LEU A 138 -12.64 0.81 -1.12
CA LEU A 138 -11.55 1.14 -0.21
C LEU A 138 -11.49 0.08 0.88
N LEU A 139 -10.35 -0.58 1.02
CA LEU A 139 -10.05 -1.50 2.12
C LEU A 139 -9.13 -0.79 3.11
N VAL A 140 -9.62 -0.62 4.33
CA VAL A 140 -8.87 -0.07 5.45
C VAL A 140 -8.56 -1.20 6.41
N CYS A 141 -7.28 -1.52 6.54
CA CYS A 141 -6.76 -2.52 7.45
C CYS A 141 -5.99 -1.86 8.59
N GLN A 142 -6.12 -2.40 9.79
CA GLN A 142 -5.34 -2.01 10.95
C GLN A 142 -4.65 -3.24 11.55
N LYS A 143 -3.35 -3.12 11.77
CA LYS A 143 -2.56 -4.15 12.42
C LYS A 143 -2.72 -4.06 13.94
N PRO A 144 -3.17 -5.11 14.65
CA PRO A 144 -3.32 -5.04 16.10
C PRO A 144 -1.96 -4.99 16.80
N PHE A 145 -1.93 -4.42 18.00
CA PHE A 145 -0.72 -4.38 18.85
C PHE A 145 -0.38 -5.77 19.40
N VAL A 146 -1.39 -6.54 19.81
CA VAL A 146 -1.26 -7.90 20.34
C VAL A 146 -2.02 -8.86 19.42
N LYS A 147 -1.34 -9.91 18.94
CA LYS A 147 -2.01 -11.05 18.32
C LYS A 147 -2.77 -11.78 19.43
N LYS A 148 -4.09 -11.64 19.50
CA LYS A 148 -4.94 -12.39 20.42
C LYS A 148 -5.03 -13.85 20.01
#